data_AF-A0A350QFJ2-F1
#
_entry.id   AF-A0A350QFJ2-F1
#
_cell.length_a   1.000
_cell.length_b   1.000
_cell.length_c   1.000
_cell.angle_alpha   90.00
_cell.angle_beta   90.00
_cell.angle_gamma   90.00
#
_symmetry.space_group_name_H-M   'P 1'
#
loop_
_entity.id
_entity.type
_entity.pdbx_description
1 polymer ?
#
loop_
_entity_poly.entity_id
_entity_poly.type
_entity_poly.pdbx_seq_one_letter_code
_entity_poly.pdbx_strand_id
1 'polypeptide(L)' 'MTHSKARTWQVIKAVLGAFAGVQSEKQRQLDFQTSSLVPYIVAGIIAALLFVAALLLTVSLVLA' A
#
# COMPACT_ATOMS: atom_id res chain seq x y z
N MET A 1 -9.00 -14.02 19.13
CA MET A 1 -7.70 -13.33 19.04
C MET A 1 -7.24 -13.13 17.58
N THR A 2 -8.06 -12.53 16.70
CA THR A 2 -7.75 -12.43 15.24
C THR A 2 -8.00 -11.05 14.63
N HIS A 3 -8.07 -9.98 15.42
CA HIS A 3 -8.42 -8.64 14.90
C HIS A 3 -7.26 -7.88 14.22
N SER A 4 -6.00 -8.24 14.48
CA SER A 4 -4.83 -7.53 13.89
C SER A 4 -4.55 -7.95 12.44
N LYS A 5 -4.53 -9.25 12.14
CA LYS A 5 -4.19 -9.79 10.81
C LYS A 5 -5.15 -9.29 9.71
N ALA A 6 -6.45 -9.24 10.01
CA ALA A 6 -7.45 -8.73 9.08
C ALA A 6 -7.22 -7.24 8.73
N ARG A 7 -6.79 -6.43 9.70
CA ARG A 7 -6.51 -5.00 9.51
C ARG A 7 -5.23 -4.75 8.71
N THR A 8 -4.16 -5.50 8.95
CA THR A 8 -2.94 -5.39 8.13
C THR A 8 -3.22 -5.74 6.67
N TRP A 9 -3.99 -6.80 6.44
CA TRP A 9 -4.38 -7.20 5.08
C TRP A 9 -5.26 -6.15 4.39
N GLN A 10 -6.18 -5.51 5.13
CA GLN A 10 -6.97 -4.39 4.61
C GLN A 10 -6.10 -3.22 4.16
N VAL A 11 -5.09 -2.83 4.97
CA VAL A 11 -4.16 -1.75 4.62
C VAL A 11 -3.35 -2.09 3.37
N ILE A 12 -2.82 -3.31 3.28
CA ILE A 12 -2.07 -3.77 2.09
C ILE A 12 -2.97 -3.73 0.85
N LYS A 13 -4.19 -4.28 0.94
CA LYS A 13 -5.14 -4.28 -0.18
C LYS A 13 -5.52 -2.86 -0.61
N ALA A 14 -5.72 -1.95 0.34
CA ALA A 14 -6.04 -0.56 0.07
C ALA A 14 -4.89 0.14 -0.67
N VAL A 15 -3.65 0.01 -0.20
CA VAL A 15 -2.48 0.60 -0.84
C VAL A 15 -2.28 0.03 -2.25
N LEU A 16 -2.29 -1.30 -2.40
CA LEU A 16 -2.11 -1.92 -3.73
C LEU A 16 -3.25 -1.56 -4.69
N GLY A 17 -4.50 -1.55 -4.20
CA GLY A 17 -5.66 -1.14 -5.00
C GLY A 17 -5.59 0.33 -5.43
N ALA A 18 -5.10 1.22 -4.56
CA ALA A 18 -4.88 2.62 -4.88
C ALA A 18 -3.76 2.80 -5.92
N PHE A 19 -2.63 2.11 -5.76
CA PHE A 19 -1.51 2.13 -6.70
C PHE A 19 -1.91 1.63 -8.10
N ALA A 20 -2.71 0.57 -8.18
CA ALA A 20 -3.23 0.06 -9.44
C ALA A 20 -4.39 0.91 -10.02
N GLY A 21 -4.93 1.87 -9.27
CA GLY A 21 -6.08 2.68 -9.67
C GLY A 21 -7.42 1.95 -9.68
N VAL A 22 -7.49 0.74 -9.12
CA VAL A 22 -8.69 -0.14 -9.13
C VAL A 22 -9.45 -0.14 -7.79
N GLN A 23 -9.12 0.78 -6.88
CA GLN A 23 -9.80 0.87 -5.60
C GLN A 23 -11.23 1.39 -5.76
N SER A 24 -12.22 0.62 -5.26
CA SER A 24 -13.62 1.03 -5.29
C SER A 24 -13.95 2.09 -4.24
N GLU A 25 -14.94 2.94 -4.56
CA GLU A 25 -15.45 3.98 -3.65
C GLU A 25 -15.86 3.41 -2.28
N LYS A 26 -16.60 2.30 -2.27
CA LYS A 26 -17.05 1.64 -1.04
C LYS A 26 -15.87 1.23 -0.15
N GLN A 27 -14.83 0.66 -0.73
CA GLN A 27 -13.64 0.25 0.02
C GLN A 27 -12.90 1.49 0.56
N ARG A 28 -12.78 2.53 -0.26
CA ARG A 28 -12.18 3.80 0.13
C ARG A 28 -12.90 4.45 1.32
N GLN A 29 -14.23 4.48 1.32
CA GLN A 29 -15.03 4.99 2.44
C GLN A 29 -14.81 4.18 3.73
N LEU A 30 -14.74 2.85 3.63
CA LEU A 30 -14.43 1.99 4.79
C LEU A 30 -13.02 2.26 5.34
N ASP A 31 -12.06 2.50 4.44
CA ASP A 31 -10.69 2.84 4.82
C ASP A 31 -10.61 4.24 5.45
N PHE A 32 -11.48 5.18 5.07
CA PHE A 32 -11.59 6.51 5.71
C PHE A 32 -12.36 6.53 7.03
N GLN A 33 -13.21 5.53 7.29
CA GLN A 33 -13.92 5.36 8.55
C GLN A 33 -13.10 4.62 9.61
N THR A 34 -11.85 4.26 9.29
CA THR A 34 -10.91 3.70 10.27
C THR A 34 -10.57 4.72 11.37
N SER A 35 -10.18 4.23 12.54
CA SER A 35 -9.79 5.08 13.67
C SER A 35 -8.50 5.87 13.45
N SER A 36 -7.67 5.49 12.47
CA SER A 36 -6.45 6.22 12.12
C SER A 36 -6.03 5.95 10.67
N LEU A 37 -5.71 7.03 9.95
CA LEU A 37 -5.22 6.99 8.57
C LEU A 37 -3.71 6.69 8.48
N VAL A 38 -2.99 6.84 9.60
CA VAL A 38 -1.52 6.70 9.68
C VAL A 38 -1.01 5.37 9.09
N PRO A 39 -1.63 4.20 9.36
CA PRO A 39 -1.15 2.92 8.80
C PRO A 39 -1.20 2.89 7.27
N TYR A 40 -2.16 3.56 6.65
CA TYR A 40 -2.32 3.61 5.20
C TYR A 40 -1.27 4.52 4.55
N ILE A 41 -0.97 5.66 5.18
CA ILE A 41 0.10 6.58 4.74
C ILE A 41 1.46 5.89 4.84
N VAL A 42 1.76 5.27 5.98
CA VAL A 42 3.03 4.56 6.18
C VAL A 42 3.19 3.43 5.17
N ALA A 43 2.16 2.63 4.95
CA ALA A 43 2.19 1.56 3.94
C ALA A 43 2.38 2.10 2.51
N GLY A 44 1.75 3.24 2.18
CA GLY A 44 1.94 3.92 0.90
C GLY A 44 3.37 4.42 0.67
N ILE A 45 3.98 5.05 1.69
CA ILE A 45 5.38 5.51 1.64
C ILE A 45 6.32 4.31 1.46
N ILE A 46 6.12 3.23 2.22
CA ILE A 46 6.93 2.01 2.09
C ILE A 46 6.81 1.45 0.67
N ALA A 47 5.59 1.35 0.12
CA ALA A 47 5.37 0.86 -1.24
C ALA A 47 6.08 1.74 -2.29
N ALA A 48 6.02 3.07 -2.15
CA ALA A 48 6.71 3.98 -3.06
C ALA A 48 8.24 3.83 -2.99
N LEU A 49 8.82 3.74 -1.79
CA LEU A 49 10.26 3.53 -1.60
C LEU A 49 10.71 2.20 -2.21
N LEU A 50 9.95 1.12 -2.00
CA LEU A 50 10.23 -0.17 -2.61
C LEU A 50 10.15 -0.12 -4.14
N PHE A 51 9.18 0.61 -4.70
CA PHE A 51 9.07 0.81 -6.14
C PHE A 51 10.27 1.54 -6.72
N VAL A 52 10.72 2.64 -6.10
CA VAL A 52 11.92 3.37 -6.54
C VAL A 52 13.17 2.49 -6.43
N ALA A 53 13.33 1.76 -5.32
CA ALA A 53 14.45 0.83 -5.15
C ALA A 53 14.46 -0.26 -6.24
N ALA A 54 13.29 -0.80 -6.59
CA ALA A 54 13.15 -1.76 -7.68
C ALA A 54 13.58 -1.16 -9.02
N LEU A 55 13.16 0.07 -9.33
CA LEU A 55 13.59 0.77 -10.56
C LEU A 55 15.10 0.98 -10.61
N LEU A 56 15.70 1.45 -9.50
CA LEU A 56 17.15 1.65 -9.42
C LEU A 56 17.91 0.33 -9.61
N LEU A 57 17.44 -0.76 -9.01
CA LEU A 57 18.00 -2.09 -9.20
C LEU A 57 17.89 -2.54 -10.66
N THR A 58 16.72 -2.38 -11.28
CA THR A 58 16.51 -2.73 -12.69
C THR A 58 17.46 -1.96 -13.59
N VAL A 59 17.59 -0.64 -13.41
CA VAL A 59 18.52 0.18 -14.20
C VAL A 59 19.96 -0.28 -13.98
N SER A 60 20.35 -0.55 -12.74
CA SER A 60 21.69 -1.02 -12.39
C SER A 60 22.01 -2.39 -13.03
N LEU A 61 21.04 -3.32 -13.05
CA LEU A 61 21.20 -4.63 -13.67
C LEU A 61 21.30 -4.56 -15.20
N VAL A 62 20.64 -3.59 -15.84
CA VAL A 62 20.69 -3.41 -17.30
C VAL A 62 21.98 -2.72 -17.75
N LEU A 63 22.56 -1.85 -16.91
CA LEU A 63 23.79 -1.13 -17.21
C LEU A 63 25.08 -1.86 -16.79
N ALA A 64 24.96 -2.90 -15.96
CA ALA A 64 26.08 -3.75 -15.54
C ALA A 64 26.50 -4.73 -16.64
#